data_AF-A0A836V4I5-F1
#
_entry.id   AF-A0A836V4I5-F1
#
_cell.length_a   1.000
_cell.length_b   1.000
_cell.length_c   1.000
_cell.angle_alpha   90.00
_cell.angle_beta   90.00
_cell.angle_gamma   90.00
#
_symmetry.space_group_name_H-M   'P 1'
#
loop_
_entity.id
_entity.type
_entity.pdbx_description
1 polymer ?
#
loop_
_entity_poly.entity_id
_entity_poly.type
_entity_poly.pdbx_seq_one_letter_code
_entity_poly.pdbx_strand_id
1 'polypeptide(L)'
;MRSFLGLFHRYGYIYKPVTGGSWLSANDSWQLTDTEILKAIACAHPKYILGCRAGRATRFAVIDIDAGSRYHNKTELSRILQTLFQAGLEHSVLYRSSDSGGWHLYLFFDEPVSSKDLRKQLLELFRLSGYVIAKGTLEIFPHPGDSSAGQGLRLPLQPGWAWLNEETLAARDDRLELSPAKALRKFLCDLENEANTRHDFHRMRAYVEGLAARQEQVKIETTRNASSNNVIPLTRLKNIQAGDSAELAQASFGHLPPNINAEDWAKGRTFYQHGLFAPSQRAEAIFCLSHYLFYGDPMFDIRPLGYGYEDEREWTIRQILELKHNGQSQEINKGTSDAWSQAYRAAHWTPPSQLQKEEKSKPFKKLVPKAWERNNANREVDARKRIREAIEILVASGEKFTVRDIRGQAGCSMETLYRHADIWQLFHLQANQKHLAVVTDEYNGVVGGCSQETAACPLPTHLDMPAGRLAARQIVDELRMRTERDKRNRQKQARQLREVRFETWASKVSELTASPPSALETKRLLAVIDALGFYLGLSPTEDDEVMIRQKIQTYRDELALRTAGPETG
;
A
#
# COMPACT_ATOMS: atom_id res chain seq x y z
N MET A 1 24.28 1.56 33.02
CA MET A 1 25.21 1.99 31.93
C MET A 1 25.99 0.82 31.33
N ARG A 2 26.78 0.04 32.10
CA ARG A 2 27.51 -1.13 31.54
C ARG A 2 26.61 -2.15 30.85
N SER A 3 25.45 -2.48 31.45
CA SER A 3 24.45 -3.37 30.85
C SER A 3 24.00 -2.90 29.45
N PHE A 4 23.63 -1.62 29.31
CA PHE A 4 23.24 -1.02 28.02
C PHE A 4 24.36 -1.06 26.98
N LEU A 5 25.57 -0.68 27.37
CA LEU A 5 26.74 -0.68 26.50
C LEU A 5 27.07 -2.09 25.99
N GLY A 6 26.82 -3.13 26.79
CA GLY A 6 27.02 -4.53 26.41
C GLY A 6 26.04 -5.05 25.35
N LEU A 7 24.95 -4.35 25.06
CA LEU A 7 23.94 -4.79 24.08
C LEU A 7 24.43 -4.68 22.63
N PHE A 8 25.36 -3.78 22.34
CA PHE A 8 25.70 -3.41 20.97
C PHE A 8 27.07 -3.93 20.57
N HIS A 9 27.13 -4.56 19.40
CA HIS A 9 28.39 -4.92 18.77
C HIS A 9 29.14 -3.65 18.32
N ARG A 10 30.45 -3.63 18.56
CA ARG A 10 31.25 -2.40 18.46
C ARG A 10 31.90 -2.16 17.10
N TYR A 11 32.03 -3.18 16.26
CA TYR A 11 32.68 -3.07 14.96
C TYR A 11 31.67 -3.00 13.83
N GLY A 12 32.09 -2.48 12.68
CA GLY A 12 31.25 -2.35 11.48
C GLY A 12 30.01 -1.48 11.71
N TYR A 13 30.04 -0.55 12.67
CA TYR A 13 28.91 0.31 13.00
C TYR A 13 28.54 1.20 11.80
N ILE A 14 27.30 1.68 11.79
CA ILE A 14 26.78 2.58 10.76
C ILE A 14 26.57 3.97 11.34
N TYR A 15 26.69 4.99 10.51
CA TYR A 15 26.48 6.37 10.91
C TYR A 15 25.81 7.19 9.82
N LYS A 16 25.08 8.23 10.21
CA LYS A 16 24.39 9.17 9.31
C LYS A 16 24.64 10.60 9.77
N PRO A 17 25.05 11.54 8.91
CA PRO A 17 25.21 12.94 9.31
C PRO A 17 23.93 13.55 9.86
N VAL A 18 24.04 14.32 10.95
CA VAL A 18 22.89 15.02 11.56
C VAL A 18 22.31 16.08 10.64
N THR A 19 23.11 16.60 9.69
CA THR A 19 22.68 17.54 8.65
C THR A 19 21.82 16.90 7.55
N GLY A 20 21.62 15.57 7.59
CA GLY A 20 20.87 14.81 6.58
C GLY A 20 21.77 13.92 5.71
N GLY A 21 21.14 13.12 4.85
CA GLY A 21 21.82 12.17 3.96
C GLY A 21 21.50 10.70 4.23
N SER A 22 22.26 9.81 3.59
CA SER A 22 22.14 8.35 3.70
C SER A 22 22.98 7.78 4.85
N TRP A 23 22.63 6.57 5.28
CA TRP A 23 23.46 5.79 6.21
C TRP A 23 24.75 5.31 5.52
N LEU A 24 25.88 5.44 6.21
CA LEU A 24 27.20 5.01 5.78
C LEU A 24 27.74 3.94 6.74
N SER A 25 28.60 3.06 6.23
CA SER A 25 29.34 2.09 7.04
C SER A 25 30.65 2.70 7.51
N ALA A 26 30.96 2.53 8.79
CA ALA A 26 32.30 2.77 9.32
C ALA A 26 33.28 1.72 8.80
N ASN A 27 34.57 2.04 8.84
CA ASN A 27 35.62 1.07 8.56
C ASN A 27 35.52 -0.09 9.56
N ASP A 28 35.64 -1.33 9.08
CA ASP A 28 35.46 -2.53 9.89
C ASP A 28 36.49 -2.66 11.02
N SER A 29 37.67 -2.04 10.88
CA SER A 29 38.70 -1.99 11.93
C SER A 29 38.38 -1.00 13.05
N TRP A 30 37.43 -0.08 12.83
CA TRP A 30 37.10 0.95 13.80
C TRP A 30 36.13 0.43 14.85
N GLN A 31 36.48 0.67 16.11
CA GLN A 31 35.65 0.29 17.25
C GLN A 31 34.82 1.49 17.72
N LEU A 32 33.52 1.29 17.87
CA LEU A 32 32.63 2.26 18.47
C LEU A 32 32.85 2.34 19.99
N THR A 33 33.39 3.46 20.45
CA THR A 33 33.73 3.67 21.86
C THR A 33 32.49 3.87 22.72
N ASP A 34 32.60 3.56 24.02
CA ASP A 34 31.53 3.81 24.99
C ASP A 34 31.11 5.27 25.02
N THR A 35 32.08 6.19 24.93
CA THR A 35 31.83 7.63 24.89
C THR A 35 30.96 8.04 23.70
N GLU A 36 31.20 7.49 22.50
CA GLU A 36 30.39 7.83 21.33
C GLU A 36 28.96 7.27 21.43
N ILE A 37 28.79 6.05 21.97
CA ILE A 37 27.45 5.52 22.26
C ILE A 37 26.72 6.40 23.27
N LEU A 38 27.38 6.78 24.36
CA LEU A 38 26.79 7.61 25.40
C LEU A 38 26.41 9.01 24.88
N LYS A 39 27.25 9.62 24.04
CA LYS A 39 26.92 10.90 23.37
C LYS A 39 25.71 10.74 22.44
N ALA A 40 25.65 9.65 21.67
CA ALA A 40 24.55 9.41 20.74
C ALA A 40 23.21 9.28 21.47
N ILE A 41 23.14 8.40 22.49
CA ILE A 41 21.91 8.21 23.26
C ILE A 41 21.56 9.42 24.14
N ALA A 42 22.54 10.27 24.46
CA ALA A 42 22.31 11.54 25.14
C ALA A 42 21.75 12.63 24.21
N CYS A 43 21.64 12.36 22.90
CA CYS A 43 21.33 13.36 21.87
C CYS A 43 22.36 14.52 21.83
N ALA A 44 23.60 14.25 22.25
CA ALA A 44 24.69 15.21 22.32
C ALA A 44 25.80 14.90 21.30
N HIS A 45 25.62 13.89 20.44
CA HIS A 45 26.59 13.56 19.43
C HIS A 45 26.61 14.64 18.32
N PRO A 46 27.74 15.33 18.10
CA PRO A 46 27.76 16.59 17.36
C PRO A 46 27.61 16.45 15.84
N LYS A 47 27.92 15.26 15.28
CA LYS A 47 28.06 15.08 13.82
C LYS A 47 27.16 14.01 13.22
N TYR A 48 26.91 12.94 13.97
CA TYR A 48 26.29 11.73 13.47
C TYR A 48 25.17 11.18 14.36
N ILE A 49 24.20 10.55 13.72
CA ILE A 49 23.32 9.54 14.29
C ILE A 49 24.02 8.20 14.08
N LEU A 50 24.07 7.36 15.11
CA LEU A 50 24.82 6.11 15.09
C LEU A 50 23.91 4.88 15.08
N GLY A 51 24.40 3.77 14.56
CA GLY A 51 23.74 2.48 14.57
C GLY A 51 24.75 1.34 14.62
N CYS A 52 24.34 0.18 15.08
CA CYS A 52 25.21 -0.99 15.22
C CYS A 52 24.70 -2.15 14.37
N ARG A 53 25.64 -2.97 13.90
CA ARG A 53 25.32 -4.26 13.27
C ARG A 53 25.13 -5.33 14.34
N ALA A 54 24.53 -6.44 13.95
CA ALA A 54 24.33 -7.56 14.86
C ALA A 54 25.66 -8.26 15.18
N GLY A 55 25.88 -8.56 16.45
CA GLY A 55 26.92 -9.51 16.88
C GLY A 55 26.47 -10.96 16.68
N ARG A 56 27.30 -11.93 17.12
CA ARG A 56 26.95 -13.36 17.08
C ARG A 56 25.79 -13.74 18.00
N ALA A 57 25.65 -13.03 19.12
CA ALA A 57 24.54 -13.16 20.06
C ALA A 57 23.95 -11.77 20.36
N THR A 58 22.68 -11.74 20.75
CA THR A 58 21.93 -10.52 21.09
C THR A 58 20.99 -10.80 22.26
N ARG A 59 20.63 -9.74 23.00
CA ARG A 59 19.57 -9.77 24.02
C ARG A 59 18.28 -9.10 23.55
N PHE A 60 18.20 -8.75 22.27
CA PHE A 60 17.00 -8.16 21.70
C PHE A 60 16.85 -8.47 20.21
N ALA A 61 15.60 -8.48 19.76
CA ALA A 61 15.21 -8.32 18.37
C ALA A 61 14.41 -7.02 18.21
N VAL A 62 14.36 -6.51 16.98
CA VAL A 62 13.52 -5.36 16.61
C VAL A 62 12.77 -5.70 15.34
N ILE A 63 11.46 -5.52 15.38
CA ILE A 63 10.64 -5.46 14.18
C ILE A 63 10.50 -3.98 13.83
N ASP A 64 11.13 -3.58 12.74
CA ASP A 64 11.18 -2.21 12.24
C ASP A 64 10.06 -1.99 11.22
N ILE A 65 9.14 -1.08 11.55
CA ILE A 65 7.93 -0.78 10.80
C ILE A 65 8.03 0.67 10.32
N ASP A 66 8.39 0.84 9.05
CA ASP A 66 8.58 2.17 8.47
C ASP A 66 7.28 2.97 8.39
N ALA A 67 7.41 4.29 8.55
CA ALA A 67 6.29 5.20 8.37
C ALA A 67 5.75 5.12 6.93
N GLY A 68 4.43 4.98 6.79
CA GLY A 68 3.78 4.80 5.49
C GLY A 68 3.78 3.35 4.96
N SER A 69 4.40 2.42 5.68
CA SER A 69 4.24 0.98 5.44
C SER A 69 2.78 0.56 5.63
N ARG A 70 2.35 -0.50 4.91
CA ARG A 70 1.03 -1.12 5.14
C ARG A 70 0.85 -1.62 6.57
N TYR A 71 1.97 -1.93 7.25
CA TYR A 71 1.98 -2.42 8.63
C TYR A 71 1.98 -1.30 9.67
N HIS A 72 2.14 -0.04 9.26
CA HIS A 72 2.17 1.14 10.13
C HIS A 72 0.74 1.61 10.47
N ASN A 73 -0.04 0.75 11.09
CA ASN A 73 -1.38 1.05 11.60
C ASN A 73 -1.74 0.14 12.78
N LYS A 74 -2.74 0.53 13.56
CA LYS A 74 -3.13 -0.20 14.77
C LYS A 74 -3.55 -1.65 14.48
N THR A 75 -4.35 -1.88 13.44
CA THR A 75 -4.85 -3.21 13.10
C THR A 75 -3.72 -4.17 12.79
N GLU A 76 -2.78 -3.75 11.94
CA GLU A 76 -1.64 -4.60 11.58
C GLU A 76 -0.65 -4.77 12.73
N LEU A 77 -0.44 -3.74 13.57
CA LEU A 77 0.34 -3.90 14.80
C LEU A 77 -0.30 -4.93 15.73
N SER A 78 -1.61 -4.87 15.97
CA SER A 78 -2.32 -5.86 16.79
C SER A 78 -2.16 -7.27 16.23
N ARG A 79 -2.20 -7.45 14.90
CA ARG A 79 -1.93 -8.75 14.27
C ARG A 79 -0.50 -9.23 14.48
N ILE A 80 0.48 -8.34 14.39
CA ILE A 80 1.90 -8.65 14.67
C ILE A 80 2.07 -9.10 16.12
N LEU A 81 1.52 -8.34 17.08
CA LEU A 81 1.55 -8.67 18.50
C LEU A 81 0.88 -10.03 18.77
N GLN A 82 -0.29 -10.26 18.17
CA GLN A 82 -0.99 -11.55 18.30
C GLN A 82 -0.17 -12.71 17.72
N THR A 83 0.52 -12.50 16.60
CA THR A 83 1.39 -13.51 15.97
C THR A 83 2.56 -13.88 16.89
N LEU A 84 3.19 -12.88 17.51
CA LEU A 84 4.27 -13.08 18.47
C LEU A 84 3.79 -13.81 19.72
N PHE A 85 2.65 -13.37 20.27
CA PHE A 85 2.02 -13.99 21.44
C PHE A 85 1.68 -15.46 21.19
N GLN A 86 1.09 -15.79 20.02
CA GLN A 86 0.80 -17.18 19.65
C GLN A 86 2.06 -18.05 19.50
N ALA A 87 3.18 -17.44 19.09
CA ALA A 87 4.47 -18.12 19.08
C ALA A 87 5.11 -18.20 20.47
N GLY A 88 4.50 -17.66 21.52
CA GLY A 88 5.01 -17.70 22.89
C GLY A 88 5.97 -16.57 23.25
N LEU A 89 6.07 -15.52 22.42
CA LEU A 89 6.75 -14.26 22.76
C LEU A 89 5.71 -13.25 23.24
N GLU A 90 5.49 -13.21 24.55
CA GLU A 90 4.39 -12.46 25.16
C GLU A 90 4.76 -11.00 25.44
N HIS A 91 6.06 -10.71 25.61
CA HIS A 91 6.54 -9.40 25.99
C HIS A 91 7.17 -8.66 24.80
N SER A 92 6.70 -7.44 24.58
CA SER A 92 7.26 -6.51 23.60
C SER A 92 7.11 -5.07 24.05
N VAL A 93 7.94 -4.18 23.50
CA VAL A 93 7.86 -2.76 23.79
C VAL A 93 7.93 -1.93 22.51
N LEU A 94 6.89 -1.12 22.28
CA LEU A 94 6.77 -0.26 21.12
C LEU A 94 7.41 1.12 21.32
N TYR A 95 8.27 1.50 20.38
CA TYR A 95 8.89 2.81 20.33
C TYR A 95 8.68 3.49 18.98
N ARG A 96 8.67 4.83 18.97
CA ARG A 96 8.93 5.61 17.76
C ARG A 96 10.44 5.60 17.50
N SER A 97 10.85 5.24 16.29
CA SER A 97 12.25 5.04 15.94
C SER A 97 12.99 6.31 15.50
N SER A 98 12.24 7.29 14.98
CA SER A 98 12.76 8.56 14.47
C SER A 98 11.66 9.61 14.25
N ASP A 99 12.05 10.83 13.89
CA ASP A 99 11.14 11.94 13.57
C ASP A 99 10.25 11.67 12.35
N SER A 100 10.60 10.68 11.52
CA SER A 100 9.75 10.23 10.41
C SER A 100 8.48 9.52 10.89
N GLY A 101 8.43 9.07 12.15
CA GLY A 101 7.28 8.41 12.75
C GLY A 101 7.28 6.88 12.66
N GLY A 102 8.30 6.25 12.07
CA GLY A 102 8.45 4.79 12.04
C GLY A 102 8.46 4.18 13.46
N TRP A 103 8.12 2.89 13.56
CA TRP A 103 8.06 2.17 14.82
C TRP A 103 9.13 1.10 14.92
N HIS A 104 9.74 0.99 16.09
CA HIS A 104 10.51 -0.18 16.48
C HIS A 104 9.74 -0.92 17.56
N LEU A 105 9.35 -2.16 17.28
CA LEU A 105 8.84 -3.08 18.29
C LEU A 105 9.99 -3.95 18.79
N TYR A 106 10.42 -3.72 20.02
CA TYR A 106 11.52 -4.47 20.64
C TYR A 106 10.99 -5.72 21.32
N LEU A 107 11.73 -6.81 21.13
CA LEU A 107 11.57 -8.07 21.84
C LEU A 107 12.84 -8.28 22.66
N PHE A 108 12.76 -8.11 23.97
CA PHE A 108 13.91 -8.29 24.86
C PHE A 108 14.04 -9.74 25.32
N PHE A 109 15.25 -10.13 25.69
CA PHE A 109 15.57 -11.45 26.21
C PHE A 109 16.39 -11.37 27.51
N ASP A 110 16.05 -12.22 28.47
CA ASP A 110 16.76 -12.33 29.75
C ASP A 110 18.22 -12.78 29.55
N GLU A 111 18.44 -13.71 28.64
CA GLU A 111 19.74 -14.25 28.24
C GLU A 111 20.08 -13.92 26.78
N PRO A 112 21.38 -13.83 26.42
CA PRO A 112 21.80 -13.71 25.03
C PRO A 112 21.39 -14.93 24.19
N VAL A 113 20.71 -14.69 23.08
CA VAL A 113 20.35 -15.70 22.08
C VAL A 113 21.17 -15.53 20.80
N SER A 114 21.34 -16.61 20.04
CA SER A 114 22.07 -16.57 18.76
C SER A 114 21.38 -15.64 17.77
N SER A 115 22.08 -14.59 17.30
CA SER A 115 21.51 -13.61 16.37
C SER A 115 21.07 -14.24 15.05
N LYS A 116 21.82 -15.25 14.58
CA LYS A 116 21.51 -15.94 13.32
C LYS A 116 20.27 -16.81 13.47
N ASP A 117 20.16 -17.54 14.58
CA ASP A 117 19.01 -18.40 14.84
C ASP A 117 17.76 -17.56 15.11
N LEU A 118 17.85 -16.53 15.95
CA LEU A 118 16.76 -15.61 16.22
C LEU A 118 16.19 -14.98 14.94
N ARG A 119 17.08 -14.49 14.05
CA ARG A 119 16.67 -13.98 12.75
C ARG A 119 15.94 -15.04 11.94
N LYS A 120 16.49 -16.24 11.84
CA LYS A 120 15.91 -17.34 11.06
C LYS A 120 14.49 -17.63 11.55
N GLN A 121 14.31 -17.84 12.85
CA GLN A 121 13.00 -18.16 13.45
C GLN A 121 11.98 -17.04 13.24
N LEU A 122 12.35 -15.78 13.45
CA LEU A 122 11.44 -14.65 13.24
C LEU A 122 11.07 -14.45 11.76
N LEU A 123 12.03 -14.59 10.84
CA LEU A 123 11.74 -14.53 9.40
C LEU A 123 10.77 -15.64 8.98
N GLU A 124 10.98 -16.85 9.49
CA GLU A 124 10.15 -18.01 9.18
C GLU A 124 8.75 -17.86 9.78
N LEU A 125 8.64 -17.49 11.06
CA LEU A 125 7.36 -17.17 11.72
C LEU A 125 6.52 -16.17 10.91
N PHE A 126 7.12 -15.03 10.55
CA PHE A 126 6.42 -13.97 9.83
C PHE A 126 6.04 -14.41 8.40
N ARG A 127 6.90 -15.16 7.71
CA ARG A 127 6.56 -15.71 6.38
C ARG A 127 5.42 -16.72 6.44
N LEU A 128 5.48 -17.67 7.37
CA LEU A 128 4.45 -18.68 7.57
C LEU A 128 3.11 -18.05 7.97
N SER A 129 3.16 -16.89 8.64
CA SER A 129 1.99 -16.10 9.05
C SER A 129 1.51 -15.09 7.97
N GLY A 130 2.07 -15.13 6.75
CA GLY A 130 1.61 -14.33 5.61
C GLY A 130 2.16 -12.91 5.52
N TYR A 131 3.18 -12.55 6.31
CA TYR A 131 3.81 -11.23 6.23
C TYR A 131 4.83 -11.16 5.08
N VAL A 132 4.89 -10.00 4.42
CA VAL A 132 5.90 -9.67 3.41
C VAL A 132 6.97 -8.83 4.08
N ILE A 133 8.13 -9.43 4.27
CA ILE A 133 9.29 -8.81 4.90
C ILE A 133 10.12 -8.18 3.78
N ALA A 134 10.19 -6.86 3.76
CA ALA A 134 10.89 -6.10 2.74
C ALA A 134 11.40 -4.78 3.31
N LYS A 135 12.50 -4.31 2.70
CA LYS A 135 13.17 -3.07 3.08
C LYS A 135 12.25 -1.86 2.85
N GLY A 136 12.18 -0.94 3.80
CA GLY A 136 11.30 0.22 3.70
C GLY A 136 9.82 -0.09 4.01
N THR A 137 9.51 -1.29 4.51
CA THR A 137 8.14 -1.67 4.90
C THR A 137 8.07 -2.42 6.23
N LEU A 138 8.82 -3.51 6.37
CA LEU A 138 8.83 -4.38 7.53
C LEU A 138 10.16 -5.12 7.53
N GLU A 139 11.09 -4.66 8.35
CA GLU A 139 12.42 -5.24 8.51
C GLU A 139 12.55 -5.91 9.87
N ILE A 140 13.37 -6.95 9.97
CA ILE A 140 13.61 -7.68 11.22
C ILE A 140 15.09 -7.58 11.55
N PHE A 141 15.39 -7.24 12.80
CA PHE A 141 16.73 -7.23 13.37
C PHE A 141 16.76 -8.19 14.57
N PRO A 142 17.88 -8.89 14.82
CA PRO A 142 19.19 -8.73 14.17
C PRO A 142 19.22 -9.17 12.70
N HIS A 143 20.09 -8.53 11.91
CA HIS A 143 20.36 -8.90 10.51
C HIS A 143 21.84 -9.23 10.30
N PRO A 144 22.38 -10.30 10.91
CA PRO A 144 23.71 -10.79 10.54
C PRO A 144 23.69 -11.16 9.06
N GLY A 145 24.68 -10.72 8.29
CA GLY A 145 24.86 -11.22 6.93
C GLY A 145 25.51 -12.60 6.96
N ASP A 146 25.29 -13.38 5.90
CA ASP A 146 26.00 -14.66 5.73
C ASP A 146 27.42 -14.42 5.20
N SER A 147 27.50 -13.81 4.01
CA SER A 147 28.77 -13.45 3.32
C SER A 147 29.03 -11.93 3.32
N SER A 148 28.15 -11.15 3.95
CA SER A 148 28.26 -9.69 4.07
C SER A 148 28.18 -9.28 5.54
N ALA A 149 28.47 -8.01 5.85
CA ALA A 149 28.31 -7.46 7.20
C ALA A 149 26.84 -7.40 7.68
N GLY A 150 25.86 -7.69 6.81
CA GLY A 150 24.43 -7.64 7.14
C GLY A 150 23.83 -6.23 7.08
N GLN A 151 22.75 -5.98 7.82
CA GLN A 151 22.18 -4.62 8.00
C GLN A 151 22.41 -4.12 9.43
N GLY A 152 22.59 -2.81 9.57
CA GLY A 152 22.76 -2.14 10.87
C GLY A 152 21.46 -1.48 11.31
N LEU A 153 21.26 -1.45 12.63
CA LEU A 153 20.11 -0.81 13.26
C LEU A 153 20.56 0.45 13.99
N ARG A 154 19.80 1.53 13.84
CA ARG A 154 19.99 2.77 14.61
C ARG A 154 20.00 2.49 16.11
N LEU A 155 20.95 3.07 16.86
CA LEU A 155 20.95 2.95 18.33
C LEU A 155 19.66 3.56 18.91
N PRO A 156 19.09 2.96 19.97
CA PRO A 156 17.91 3.52 20.63
C PRO A 156 18.22 4.85 21.30
N LEU A 157 17.17 5.58 21.74
CA LEU A 157 17.28 6.82 22.53
C LEU A 157 17.92 8.03 21.83
N GLN A 158 18.10 7.97 20.52
CA GLN A 158 18.57 9.09 19.69
C GLN A 158 17.40 10.02 19.27
N PRO A 159 17.64 11.18 18.62
CA PRO A 159 16.57 12.13 18.30
C PRO A 159 15.38 11.52 17.54
N GLY A 160 14.17 11.94 17.92
CA GLY A 160 12.91 11.38 17.41
C GLY A 160 12.45 10.09 18.09
N TRP A 161 13.22 9.56 19.05
CA TRP A 161 12.80 8.42 19.86
C TRP A 161 11.64 8.79 20.80
N ALA A 162 10.67 7.90 20.98
CA ALA A 162 9.64 8.05 22.00
C ALA A 162 9.09 6.68 22.43
N TRP A 163 8.66 6.57 23.69
CA TRP A 163 7.90 5.42 24.17
C TRP A 163 6.46 5.56 23.71
N LEU A 164 5.91 4.56 23.05
CA LEU A 164 4.53 4.60 22.55
C LEU A 164 3.62 3.75 23.43
N ASN A 165 2.34 4.12 23.46
CA ASN A 165 1.29 3.25 23.96
C ASN A 165 0.84 2.32 22.82
N GLU A 166 0.88 1.00 23.01
CA GLU A 166 0.50 0.04 21.97
C GLU A 166 -0.98 0.13 21.56
N GLU A 167 -1.85 0.52 22.48
CA GLU A 167 -3.28 0.65 22.22
C GLU A 167 -3.65 1.97 21.53
N THR A 168 -3.05 3.08 21.95
CA THR A 168 -3.41 4.42 21.45
C THR A 168 -2.45 4.93 20.38
N LEU A 169 -1.28 4.32 20.25
CA LEU A 169 -0.14 4.73 19.42
C LEU A 169 0.39 6.13 19.76
N ALA A 170 -0.08 6.73 20.84
CA ALA A 170 0.36 8.02 21.31
C ALA A 170 1.70 7.90 22.03
N ALA A 171 2.54 8.93 21.91
CA ALA A 171 3.76 9.04 22.69
C ALA A 171 3.40 9.19 24.18
N ARG A 172 3.83 8.22 24.99
CA ARG A 172 3.75 8.26 26.46
C ARG A 172 4.83 9.18 27.02
N ASP A 173 6.05 9.02 26.51
CA ASP A 173 7.22 9.80 26.88
C ASP A 173 8.05 10.10 25.62
N ASP A 174 8.30 11.37 25.31
CA ASP A 174 9.25 11.74 24.26
C ASP A 174 10.68 11.72 24.83
N ARG A 175 11.63 11.15 24.07
CA ARG A 175 13.04 11.09 24.51
C ARG A 175 13.58 12.48 24.81
N LEU A 176 13.24 13.51 24.03
CA LEU A 176 13.82 14.85 24.19
C LEU A 176 13.32 15.57 25.45
N GLU A 177 12.20 15.13 26.02
CA GLU A 177 11.64 15.68 27.27
C GLU A 177 12.28 15.03 28.52
N LEU A 178 13.04 13.96 28.35
CA LEU A 178 13.72 13.24 29.43
C LEU A 178 15.20 13.59 29.49
N SER A 179 15.75 13.67 30.70
CA SER A 179 17.20 13.70 30.87
C SER A 179 17.82 12.40 30.33
N PRO A 180 19.06 12.43 29.78
CA PRO A 180 19.72 11.23 29.27
C PRO A 180 19.75 10.06 30.26
N ALA A 181 20.00 10.36 31.54
CA ALA A 181 20.01 9.35 32.60
C ALA A 181 18.62 8.74 32.85
N LYS A 182 17.55 9.55 32.83
CA LYS A 182 16.18 9.07 33.01
C LYS A 182 15.73 8.21 31.82
N ALA A 183 16.01 8.66 30.60
CA ALA A 183 15.72 7.90 29.38
C ALA A 183 16.44 6.55 29.34
N LEU A 184 17.74 6.55 29.68
CA LEU A 184 18.53 5.32 29.75
C LEU A 184 18.01 4.35 30.82
N ARG A 185 17.67 4.85 32.02
CA ARG A 185 17.06 4.01 33.06
C ARG A 185 15.74 3.41 32.60
N LYS A 186 14.87 4.21 31.97
CA LYS A 186 13.57 3.72 31.48
C LYS A 186 13.75 2.59 30.45
N PHE A 187 14.65 2.76 29.47
CA PHE A 187 14.96 1.70 28.51
C PHE A 187 15.54 0.44 29.16
N LEU A 188 16.37 0.59 30.20
CA LEU A 188 16.90 -0.56 30.94
C LEU A 188 15.81 -1.27 31.76
N CYS A 189 14.85 -0.53 32.32
CA CYS A 189 13.69 -1.12 32.97
C CYS A 189 12.85 -1.92 31.97
N ASP A 190 12.60 -1.39 30.77
CA ASP A 190 11.91 -2.13 29.71
C ASP A 190 12.68 -3.41 29.33
N LEU A 191 14.01 -3.31 29.14
CA LEU A 191 14.89 -4.45 28.83
C LEU A 191 14.85 -5.56 29.89
N GLU A 192 14.71 -5.20 31.17
CA GLU A 192 14.76 -6.15 32.29
C GLU A 192 13.36 -6.68 32.66
N ASN A 193 12.34 -5.84 32.62
CA ASN A 193 10.98 -6.19 33.06
C ASN A 193 10.12 -6.79 31.93
N GLU A 194 10.39 -6.44 30.67
CA GLU A 194 9.66 -6.95 29.49
C GLU A 194 10.52 -7.97 28.71
N ALA A 195 11.40 -8.68 29.42
CA ALA A 195 12.26 -9.69 28.84
C ALA A 195 11.51 -11.02 28.66
N ASN A 196 11.52 -11.53 27.43
CA ASN A 196 11.14 -12.91 27.17
C ASN A 196 12.25 -13.84 27.69
N THR A 197 11.86 -14.94 28.30
CA THR A 197 12.82 -15.91 28.80
C THR A 197 13.43 -16.73 27.67
N ARG A 198 14.58 -17.35 27.93
CA ARG A 198 15.14 -18.36 27.02
C ARG A 198 14.15 -19.49 26.72
N HIS A 199 13.29 -19.85 27.67
CA HIS A 199 12.26 -20.86 27.44
C HIS A 199 11.22 -20.39 26.42
N ASP A 200 10.82 -19.12 26.47
CA ASP A 200 9.89 -18.49 25.51
C ASP A 200 10.47 -18.52 24.08
N PHE A 201 11.76 -18.24 23.93
CA PHE A 201 12.46 -18.38 22.66
C PHE A 201 12.41 -19.82 22.12
N HIS A 202 12.59 -20.82 22.98
CA HIS A 202 12.47 -22.23 22.60
C HIS A 202 11.02 -22.62 22.25
N ARG A 203 10.01 -22.07 22.94
CA ARG A 203 8.60 -22.26 22.58
C ARG A 203 8.31 -21.70 21.19
N MET A 204 8.78 -20.50 20.88
CA MET A 204 8.68 -19.91 19.54
C MET A 204 9.32 -20.78 18.48
N ARG A 205 10.52 -21.32 18.74
CA ARG A 205 11.17 -22.25 17.82
C ARG A 205 10.29 -23.49 17.54
N ALA A 206 9.82 -24.15 18.58
CA ALA A 206 8.97 -25.33 18.45
C ALA A 206 7.65 -25.00 17.73
N TYR A 207 7.08 -23.81 17.97
CA TYR A 207 5.88 -23.33 17.30
C TYR A 207 6.12 -23.12 15.79
N VAL A 208 7.24 -22.50 15.42
CA VAL A 208 7.64 -22.30 14.02
C VAL A 208 7.86 -23.63 13.31
N GLU A 209 8.57 -24.57 13.95
CA GLU A 209 8.76 -25.92 13.42
C GLU A 209 7.42 -26.63 13.22
N GLY A 210 6.49 -26.50 14.17
CA GLY A 210 5.14 -27.04 14.06
C GLY A 210 4.32 -26.39 12.92
N LEU A 211 4.41 -25.07 12.73
CA LEU A 211 3.77 -24.39 11.61
C LEU A 211 4.35 -24.83 10.26
N ALA A 212 5.67 -24.93 10.15
CA ALA A 212 6.34 -25.40 8.95
C ALA A 212 5.93 -26.84 8.63
N ALA A 213 5.91 -27.72 9.64
CA ALA A 213 5.46 -29.10 9.49
C ALA A 213 3.99 -29.20 9.06
N ARG A 214 3.09 -28.39 9.63
CA ARG A 214 1.67 -28.34 9.21
C ARG A 214 1.53 -27.85 7.78
N GLN A 215 2.25 -26.78 7.38
CA GLN A 215 2.22 -26.33 5.99
C GLN A 215 2.77 -27.38 5.03
N GLU A 216 3.83 -28.10 5.43
CA GLU A 216 4.38 -29.17 4.61
C GLU A 216 3.45 -30.38 4.55
N GLN A 217 2.77 -30.73 5.65
CA GLN A 217 1.72 -31.75 5.64
C GLN A 217 0.56 -31.33 4.75
N VAL A 218 0.07 -30.09 4.83
CA VAL A 218 -0.96 -29.58 3.92
C VAL A 218 -0.47 -29.62 2.47
N LYS A 219 0.79 -29.26 2.19
CA LYS A 219 1.36 -29.40 0.85
C LYS A 219 1.45 -30.86 0.41
N ILE A 220 1.89 -31.78 1.27
CA ILE A 220 1.99 -33.22 0.99
C ILE A 220 0.60 -33.83 0.82
N GLU A 221 -0.39 -33.46 1.61
CA GLU A 221 -1.79 -33.88 1.47
C GLU A 221 -2.40 -33.30 0.21
N THR A 222 -2.14 -32.03 -0.10
CA THR A 222 -2.52 -31.41 -1.38
C THR A 222 -1.83 -32.13 -2.54
N THR A 223 -0.56 -32.51 -2.40
CA THR A 223 0.25 -33.20 -3.41
C THR A 223 -0.14 -34.68 -3.54
N ARG A 224 -0.51 -35.35 -2.45
CA ARG A 224 -1.01 -36.74 -2.41
C ARG A 224 -2.42 -36.81 -2.95
N ASN A 225 -3.28 -35.85 -2.63
CA ASN A 225 -4.60 -35.69 -3.24
C ASN A 225 -4.49 -35.30 -4.73
N ALA A 226 -3.41 -34.60 -5.11
CA ALA A 226 -2.99 -34.37 -6.50
C ALA A 226 -2.26 -35.57 -7.15
N SER A 227 -1.91 -36.61 -6.40
CA SER A 227 -1.31 -37.86 -6.92
C SER A 227 -2.34 -38.99 -6.98
N SER A 228 -3.39 -38.94 -6.16
CA SER A 228 -4.58 -39.80 -6.27
C SER A 228 -5.62 -39.26 -7.25
N ASN A 229 -5.52 -37.98 -7.62
CA ASN A 229 -6.11 -37.42 -8.82
C ASN A 229 -5.01 -36.62 -9.54
N ASN A 230 -4.50 -37.13 -10.66
CA ASN A 230 -3.49 -36.51 -11.53
C ASN A 230 -3.49 -34.98 -11.49
N VAL A 231 -2.45 -34.31 -10.95
CA VAL A 231 -2.24 -32.87 -11.13
C VAL A 231 -0.77 -32.49 -11.35
N ILE A 232 -0.60 -31.61 -12.34
CA ILE A 232 0.59 -30.94 -12.89
C ILE A 232 1.05 -29.77 -11.97
N PRO A 233 2.36 -29.45 -11.85
CA PRO A 233 2.86 -28.47 -10.88
C PRO A 233 2.64 -26.99 -11.26
N LEU A 234 2.24 -26.17 -10.26
CA LEU A 234 2.05 -24.71 -10.37
C LEU A 234 3.38 -23.96 -10.56
N THR A 235 3.55 -23.41 -11.76
CA THR A 235 4.63 -22.48 -12.11
C THR A 235 4.21 -21.04 -11.80
N ARG A 236 5.18 -20.24 -11.35
CA ARG A 236 5.17 -18.76 -11.32
C ARG A 236 4.34 -18.20 -12.49
N LEU A 237 3.35 -17.34 -12.22
CA LEU A 237 2.49 -16.66 -13.22
C LEU A 237 3.33 -16.05 -14.37
N LYS A 238 3.57 -16.86 -15.38
CA LYS A 238 3.81 -16.49 -16.75
C LYS A 238 2.67 -17.16 -17.49
N ASN A 239 1.71 -16.35 -17.94
CA ASN A 239 0.56 -16.74 -18.76
C ASN A 239 -0.06 -18.08 -18.35
N ILE A 240 -1.11 -18.03 -17.51
CA ILE A 240 -1.99 -19.19 -17.32
C ILE A 240 -2.38 -19.65 -18.72
N GLN A 241 -1.91 -20.84 -19.13
CA GLN A 241 -2.25 -21.38 -20.43
C GLN A 241 -3.70 -21.85 -20.36
N ALA A 242 -4.44 -21.78 -21.47
CA ALA A 242 -5.85 -22.14 -21.54
C ALA A 242 -6.16 -23.55 -20.99
N GLY A 243 -5.16 -24.45 -20.97
CA GLY A 243 -5.25 -25.80 -20.38
C GLY A 243 -5.47 -25.83 -18.86
N ASP A 244 -4.65 -25.14 -18.07
CA ASP A 244 -4.71 -25.19 -16.60
C ASP A 244 -6.02 -24.61 -16.03
N SER A 245 -6.56 -23.60 -16.72
CA SER A 245 -7.84 -23.00 -16.34
C SER A 245 -9.02 -23.92 -16.65
N ALA A 246 -8.95 -24.65 -17.75
CA ALA A 246 -9.97 -25.63 -18.13
C ALA A 246 -10.01 -26.79 -17.14
N GLU A 247 -8.86 -27.29 -16.69
CA GLU A 247 -8.77 -28.31 -15.64
C GLU A 247 -9.36 -27.83 -14.32
N LEU A 248 -9.04 -26.61 -13.90
CA LEU A 248 -9.59 -25.98 -12.69
C LEU A 248 -11.13 -25.84 -12.76
N ALA A 249 -11.67 -25.43 -13.90
CA ALA A 249 -13.11 -25.36 -14.11
C ALA A 249 -13.75 -26.75 -14.13
N GLN A 250 -13.16 -27.74 -14.82
CA GLN A 250 -13.66 -29.12 -14.82
C GLN A 250 -13.67 -29.73 -13.42
N ALA A 251 -12.63 -29.50 -12.61
CA ALA A 251 -12.58 -29.97 -11.23
C ALA A 251 -13.72 -29.38 -10.39
N SER A 252 -14.12 -28.13 -10.67
CA SER A 252 -15.18 -27.45 -9.93
C SER A 252 -16.60 -27.87 -10.36
N PHE A 253 -16.82 -28.16 -11.64
CA PHE A 253 -18.14 -28.46 -12.21
C PHE A 253 -18.34 -29.96 -12.56
N GLY A 254 -17.32 -30.79 -12.42
CA GLY A 254 -17.25 -32.17 -12.91
C GLY A 254 -17.11 -32.29 -14.45
N HIS A 255 -17.56 -31.28 -15.19
CA HIS A 255 -17.45 -31.14 -16.65
C HIS A 255 -17.48 -29.65 -17.00
N LEU A 256 -16.95 -29.23 -18.16
CA LEU A 256 -17.00 -27.82 -18.56
C LEU A 256 -18.43 -27.41 -18.94
N PRO A 257 -19.00 -26.38 -18.29
CA PRO A 257 -20.26 -25.79 -18.74
C PRO A 257 -20.16 -25.27 -20.18
N PRO A 258 -21.25 -25.34 -20.97
CA PRO A 258 -21.24 -24.86 -22.34
C PRO A 258 -20.94 -23.36 -22.41
N ASN A 259 -20.05 -22.97 -23.32
CA ASN A 259 -19.59 -21.59 -23.55
C ASN A 259 -18.83 -20.91 -22.40
N ILE A 260 -18.36 -21.68 -21.40
CA ILE A 260 -17.50 -21.13 -20.36
C ILE A 260 -16.12 -20.78 -20.94
N ASN A 261 -15.68 -19.55 -20.74
CA ASN A 261 -14.24 -19.23 -20.81
C ASN A 261 -13.61 -19.59 -19.47
N ALA A 262 -12.82 -20.66 -19.45
CA ALA A 262 -12.22 -21.17 -18.23
C ALA A 262 -11.19 -20.19 -17.62
N GLU A 263 -10.46 -19.45 -18.45
CA GLU A 263 -9.46 -18.48 -18.00
C GLU A 263 -10.13 -17.30 -17.28
N ASP A 264 -11.18 -16.74 -17.86
CA ASP A 264 -11.93 -15.64 -17.27
C ASP A 264 -12.65 -16.08 -15.98
N TRP A 265 -13.15 -17.32 -15.95
CA TRP A 265 -13.78 -17.91 -14.77
C TRP A 265 -12.76 -18.09 -13.62
N ALA A 266 -11.57 -18.62 -13.91
CA ALA A 266 -10.49 -18.79 -12.94
C ALA A 266 -9.96 -17.46 -12.38
N LYS A 267 -9.82 -16.43 -13.25
CA LYS A 267 -9.49 -15.06 -12.82
C LYS A 267 -10.59 -14.48 -11.94
N GLY A 268 -11.85 -14.70 -12.30
CA GLY A 268 -13.00 -14.25 -11.52
C GLY A 268 -13.04 -14.85 -10.12
N ARG A 269 -12.76 -16.16 -9.98
CA ARG A 269 -12.58 -16.83 -8.68
C ARG A 269 -11.50 -16.16 -7.83
N THR A 270 -10.38 -15.78 -8.46
CA THR A 270 -9.27 -15.12 -7.79
C THR A 270 -9.67 -13.73 -7.27
N PHE A 271 -10.36 -12.92 -8.09
CA PHE A 271 -10.87 -11.61 -7.68
C PHE A 271 -11.98 -11.71 -6.62
N TYR A 272 -12.82 -12.74 -6.68
CA TYR A 272 -13.85 -12.99 -5.68
C TYR A 272 -13.24 -13.24 -4.29
N GLN A 273 -12.17 -14.03 -4.24
CA GLN A 273 -11.47 -14.36 -2.99
C GLN A 273 -10.64 -13.18 -2.47
N HIS A 274 -9.77 -12.60 -3.31
CA HIS A 274 -8.69 -11.72 -2.88
C HIS A 274 -8.92 -10.23 -3.19
N GLY A 275 -9.85 -9.91 -4.09
CA GLY A 275 -10.05 -8.55 -4.57
C GLY A 275 -8.95 -8.04 -5.50
N LEU A 276 -8.84 -6.72 -5.64
CA LEU A 276 -7.81 -6.09 -6.47
C LEU A 276 -6.47 -6.11 -5.74
N PHE A 277 -5.42 -6.60 -6.38
CA PHE A 277 -4.07 -6.71 -5.80
C PHE A 277 -3.07 -5.73 -6.42
N ALA A 278 -3.42 -5.10 -7.54
CA ALA A 278 -2.64 -4.07 -8.21
C ALA A 278 -3.52 -2.95 -8.79
N PRO A 279 -2.96 -1.76 -9.04
CA PRO A 279 -3.66 -0.69 -9.76
C PRO A 279 -4.11 -1.13 -11.15
N SER A 280 -5.12 -0.45 -11.69
CA SER A 280 -5.63 -0.67 -13.06
C SER A 280 -6.30 -2.02 -13.34
N GLN A 281 -6.58 -2.83 -12.32
CA GLN A 281 -7.25 -4.13 -12.48
C GLN A 281 -8.78 -4.09 -12.47
N ARG A 282 -9.39 -2.94 -12.18
CA ARG A 282 -10.85 -2.84 -11.98
C ARG A 282 -11.65 -3.37 -13.18
N ALA A 283 -11.29 -2.98 -14.40
CA ALA A 283 -12.06 -3.36 -15.59
C ALA A 283 -11.98 -4.87 -15.86
N GLU A 284 -10.79 -5.44 -15.73
CA GLU A 284 -10.56 -6.89 -15.83
C GLU A 284 -11.31 -7.64 -14.72
N ALA A 285 -11.26 -7.13 -13.49
CA ALA A 285 -11.97 -7.72 -12.36
C ALA A 285 -13.49 -7.70 -12.55
N ILE A 286 -14.07 -6.59 -13.02
CA ILE A 286 -15.51 -6.51 -13.32
C ILE A 286 -15.91 -7.56 -14.35
N PHE A 287 -15.13 -7.68 -15.43
CA PHE A 287 -15.39 -8.65 -16.49
C PHE A 287 -15.30 -10.09 -15.98
N CYS A 288 -14.21 -10.44 -15.31
CA CYS A 288 -13.98 -11.79 -14.81
C CYS A 288 -14.94 -12.16 -13.67
N LEU A 289 -15.29 -11.22 -12.78
CA LEU A 289 -16.29 -11.44 -11.73
C LEU A 289 -17.69 -11.66 -12.32
N SER A 290 -18.08 -10.90 -13.35
CA SER A 290 -19.35 -11.13 -14.06
C SER A 290 -19.40 -12.54 -14.63
N HIS A 291 -18.33 -12.97 -15.31
CA HIS A 291 -18.23 -14.30 -15.89
C HIS A 291 -18.23 -15.42 -14.83
N TYR A 292 -17.50 -15.23 -13.73
CA TYR A 292 -17.48 -16.18 -12.62
C TYR A 292 -18.85 -16.32 -11.93
N LEU A 293 -19.52 -15.20 -11.62
CA LEU A 293 -20.85 -15.22 -11.00
C LEU A 293 -21.92 -15.76 -11.95
N PHE A 294 -21.77 -15.57 -13.26
CA PHE A 294 -22.70 -16.12 -14.26
C PHE A 294 -22.79 -17.65 -14.19
N TYR A 295 -21.65 -18.33 -14.06
CA TYR A 295 -21.59 -19.79 -13.95
C TYR A 295 -21.64 -20.29 -12.50
N GLY A 296 -21.38 -19.42 -11.52
CA GLY A 296 -21.26 -19.81 -10.12
C GLY A 296 -20.01 -20.64 -9.84
N ASP A 297 -19.97 -21.26 -8.66
CA ASP A 297 -18.88 -22.11 -8.21
C ASP A 297 -19.37 -23.16 -7.21
N PRO A 298 -19.57 -24.42 -7.66
CA PRO A 298 -20.06 -25.48 -6.79
C PRO A 298 -19.11 -25.83 -5.63
N MET A 299 -17.81 -25.58 -5.78
CA MET A 299 -16.81 -25.92 -4.76
C MET A 299 -16.83 -24.94 -3.58
N PHE A 300 -17.28 -23.70 -3.82
CA PHE A 300 -17.46 -22.67 -2.80
C PHE A 300 -18.94 -22.39 -2.49
N ASP A 301 -19.85 -23.25 -2.96
CA ASP A 301 -21.30 -23.13 -2.80
C ASP A 301 -21.84 -21.77 -3.32
N ILE A 302 -21.25 -21.27 -4.41
CA ILE A 302 -21.68 -20.03 -5.06
C ILE A 302 -22.69 -20.39 -6.14
N ARG A 303 -23.92 -19.90 -5.95
CA ARG A 303 -24.99 -20.12 -6.90
C ARG A 303 -24.76 -19.36 -8.22
N PRO A 304 -25.09 -19.95 -9.38
CA PRO A 304 -25.00 -19.26 -10.65
C PRO A 304 -26.02 -18.13 -10.73
N LEU A 305 -25.54 -16.92 -11.00
CA LEU A 305 -26.32 -15.74 -11.31
C LEU A 305 -26.30 -15.57 -12.83
N GLY A 306 -26.98 -16.45 -13.56
CA GLY A 306 -27.04 -16.45 -15.02
C GLY A 306 -28.02 -15.44 -15.61
N TYR A 307 -28.66 -15.77 -16.73
CA TYR A 307 -29.72 -14.93 -17.31
C TYR A 307 -30.91 -14.79 -16.35
N GLY A 308 -31.47 -13.58 -16.25
CA GLY A 308 -32.57 -13.24 -15.34
C GLY A 308 -32.13 -12.87 -13.91
N TYR A 309 -30.81 -12.77 -13.69
CA TYR A 309 -30.17 -12.33 -12.45
C TYR A 309 -29.20 -11.16 -12.70
N GLU A 310 -29.44 -10.35 -13.72
CA GLU A 310 -28.56 -9.26 -14.14
C GLU A 310 -28.36 -8.23 -13.02
N ASP A 311 -29.45 -7.85 -12.34
CA ASP A 311 -29.44 -6.88 -11.25
C ASP A 311 -28.70 -7.43 -10.03
N GLU A 312 -28.92 -8.69 -9.68
CA GLU A 312 -28.23 -9.39 -8.59
C GLU A 312 -26.75 -9.52 -8.88
N ARG A 313 -26.39 -9.90 -10.12
CA ARG A 313 -25.00 -10.02 -10.55
C ARG A 313 -24.29 -8.67 -10.52
N GLU A 314 -24.91 -7.61 -11.03
CA GLU A 314 -24.36 -6.25 -10.93
C GLU A 314 -24.13 -5.89 -9.47
N TRP A 315 -25.15 -6.08 -8.63
CA TRP A 315 -25.11 -5.72 -7.23
C TRP A 315 -23.96 -6.45 -6.52
N THR A 316 -23.81 -7.76 -6.73
CA THR A 316 -22.73 -8.56 -6.14
C THR A 316 -21.35 -8.07 -6.59
N ILE A 317 -21.16 -7.76 -7.88
CA ILE A 317 -19.88 -7.21 -8.39
C ILE A 317 -19.55 -5.88 -7.69
N ARG A 318 -20.56 -5.01 -7.53
CA ARG A 318 -20.38 -3.71 -6.87
C ARG A 318 -19.96 -3.90 -5.42
N GLN A 319 -20.65 -4.77 -4.69
CA GLN A 319 -20.30 -5.05 -3.29
C GLN A 319 -18.88 -5.61 -3.16
N ILE A 320 -18.49 -6.59 -3.99
CA ILE A 320 -17.14 -7.16 -3.98
C ILE A 320 -16.07 -6.06 -4.18
N LEU A 321 -16.30 -5.14 -5.11
CA LEU A 321 -15.35 -4.08 -5.42
C LEU A 321 -15.37 -2.94 -4.39
N GLU A 322 -16.50 -2.59 -3.78
CA GLU A 322 -16.55 -1.61 -2.68
C GLU A 322 -15.74 -2.07 -1.47
N LEU A 323 -15.67 -3.38 -1.25
CA LEU A 323 -15.02 -3.95 -0.06
C LEU A 323 -13.59 -4.37 -0.33
N LYS A 324 -13.34 -5.01 -1.47
CA LYS A 324 -12.07 -5.67 -1.80
C LYS A 324 -11.31 -4.97 -2.93
N HIS A 325 -11.56 -3.68 -3.19
CA HIS A 325 -10.66 -2.92 -4.06
C HIS A 325 -9.30 -2.63 -3.43
N ASN A 326 -9.11 -2.85 -2.12
CA ASN A 326 -7.83 -2.74 -1.40
C ASN A 326 -7.10 -1.40 -1.64
N GLY A 327 -7.84 -0.31 -1.87
CA GLY A 327 -7.29 1.00 -2.24
C GLY A 327 -6.73 1.11 -3.66
N GLN A 328 -6.77 0.04 -4.45
CA GLN A 328 -6.14 -0.08 -5.78
C GLN A 328 -6.94 0.60 -6.92
N SER A 329 -8.21 0.95 -6.67
CA SER A 329 -9.06 1.63 -7.65
C SER A 329 -9.25 3.11 -7.30
N GLN A 330 -8.59 4.00 -8.03
CA GLN A 330 -8.72 5.44 -7.81
C GLN A 330 -10.14 5.97 -8.05
N GLU A 331 -10.88 5.40 -8.99
CA GLU A 331 -12.23 5.88 -9.34
C GLU A 331 -13.27 5.52 -8.27
N ILE A 332 -13.13 4.33 -7.67
CA ILE A 332 -13.93 3.89 -6.51
C ILE A 332 -13.55 4.74 -5.29
N ASN A 333 -12.26 4.97 -5.03
CA ASN A 333 -11.79 5.84 -3.95
C ASN A 333 -12.35 7.27 -4.04
N LYS A 334 -12.62 7.76 -5.26
CA LYS A 334 -13.16 9.10 -5.53
C LYS A 334 -14.69 9.16 -5.56
N GLY A 335 -15.39 8.02 -5.47
CA GLY A 335 -16.86 7.96 -5.52
C GLY A 335 -17.44 8.38 -6.88
N THR A 336 -16.71 8.13 -7.98
CA THR A 336 -17.13 8.56 -9.32
C THR A 336 -18.30 7.69 -9.82
N SER A 337 -19.40 8.25 -10.32
CA SER A 337 -20.54 7.42 -10.78
C SER A 337 -20.17 6.49 -11.96
N ASP A 338 -19.26 6.92 -12.83
CA ASP A 338 -18.73 6.12 -13.95
C ASP A 338 -17.95 4.88 -13.49
N ALA A 339 -17.55 4.84 -12.21
CA ALA A 339 -16.89 3.68 -11.61
C ALA A 339 -17.77 2.42 -11.68
N TRP A 340 -19.09 2.62 -11.58
CA TRP A 340 -20.10 1.56 -11.49
C TRP A 340 -20.81 1.27 -12.80
N SER A 341 -20.80 2.21 -13.76
CA SER A 341 -21.39 2.01 -15.09
C SER A 341 -20.73 0.88 -15.90
N GLN A 342 -19.52 0.44 -15.52
CA GLN A 342 -18.88 -0.75 -16.09
C GLN A 342 -19.46 -2.06 -15.53
N ALA A 343 -19.81 -2.09 -14.23
CA ALA A 343 -20.44 -3.26 -13.61
C ALA A 343 -21.84 -3.50 -14.20
N TYR A 344 -22.64 -2.44 -14.35
CA TYR A 344 -23.93 -2.50 -15.04
C TYR A 344 -23.78 -3.12 -16.44
N ARG A 345 -22.84 -2.61 -17.25
CA ARG A 345 -22.60 -3.11 -18.62
C ARG A 345 -22.13 -4.56 -18.67
N ALA A 346 -21.28 -4.98 -17.73
CA ALA A 346 -20.77 -6.34 -17.68
C ALA A 346 -21.82 -7.34 -17.21
N ALA A 347 -22.69 -6.93 -16.28
CA ALA A 347 -23.81 -7.75 -15.83
C ALA A 347 -24.90 -7.82 -16.90
N HIS A 348 -25.29 -6.70 -17.50
CA HIS A 348 -26.37 -6.65 -18.50
C HIS A 348 -25.89 -6.95 -19.94
N TRP A 349 -24.72 -7.56 -20.10
CA TRP A 349 -24.22 -7.91 -21.43
C TRP A 349 -25.04 -9.05 -22.03
N THR A 350 -25.56 -8.83 -23.23
CA THR A 350 -26.34 -9.83 -23.98
C THR A 350 -25.66 -10.11 -25.32
N PRO A 351 -25.49 -11.38 -25.73
CA PRO A 351 -24.86 -11.70 -26.99
C PRO A 351 -25.67 -11.18 -28.19
N PRO A 352 -25.04 -10.78 -29.31
CA PRO A 352 -25.72 -10.24 -30.49
C PRO A 352 -26.76 -11.17 -31.12
N SER A 353 -26.68 -12.46 -30.86
CA SER A 353 -27.67 -13.45 -31.29
C SER A 353 -29.02 -13.29 -30.56
N GLN A 354 -29.00 -12.77 -29.32
CA GLN A 354 -30.18 -12.60 -28.46
C GLN A 354 -30.73 -11.17 -28.40
N LEU A 355 -29.98 -10.18 -28.90
CA LEU A 355 -30.46 -8.79 -29.00
C LEU A 355 -31.63 -8.66 -29.99
N GLN A 356 -32.66 -7.90 -29.61
CA GLN A 356 -33.74 -7.54 -30.53
C GLN A 356 -33.19 -6.67 -31.69
N LYS A 357 -33.85 -6.71 -32.86
CA LYS A 357 -33.38 -6.08 -34.11
C LYS A 357 -33.04 -4.58 -33.96
N GLU A 358 -33.72 -3.90 -33.04
CA GLU A 358 -33.57 -2.47 -32.73
C GLU A 358 -32.34 -2.17 -31.84
N GLU A 359 -31.95 -3.08 -30.94
CA GLU A 359 -30.78 -2.92 -30.06
C GLU A 359 -29.45 -3.16 -30.76
N LYS A 360 -29.42 -4.03 -31.78
CA LYS A 360 -28.23 -4.29 -32.62
C LYS A 360 -27.69 -3.03 -33.33
N SER A 361 -28.49 -1.96 -33.41
CA SER A 361 -28.21 -0.77 -34.22
C SER A 361 -27.66 0.44 -33.45
N LYS A 362 -27.53 0.39 -32.13
CA LYS A 362 -27.09 1.54 -31.31
C LYS A 362 -25.59 1.47 -30.97
N PRO A 363 -24.69 2.15 -31.69
CA PRO A 363 -23.28 2.22 -31.33
C PRO A 363 -23.09 2.95 -29.99
N PHE A 364 -22.21 2.42 -29.14
CA PHE A 364 -21.87 3.04 -27.85
C PHE A 364 -21.26 4.43 -28.07
N LYS A 365 -21.89 5.46 -27.52
CA LYS A 365 -21.39 6.84 -27.55
C LYS A 365 -21.02 7.25 -26.12
N LYS A 366 -19.73 7.49 -25.88
CA LYS A 366 -19.24 7.95 -24.56
C LYS A 366 -19.87 9.32 -24.26
N LEU A 367 -20.67 9.41 -23.19
CA LEU A 367 -21.25 10.67 -22.73
C LEU A 367 -20.17 11.48 -22.02
N VAL A 368 -19.67 12.52 -22.68
CA VAL A 368 -18.68 13.44 -22.10
C VAL A 368 -19.42 14.62 -21.46
N PRO A 369 -19.13 15.00 -20.21
CA PRO A 369 -19.76 16.17 -19.60
C PRO A 369 -19.45 17.45 -20.41
N LYS A 370 -20.47 18.26 -20.72
CA LYS A 370 -20.33 19.51 -21.49
C LYS A 370 -19.28 20.48 -20.93
N ALA A 371 -19.09 20.48 -19.61
CA ALA A 371 -18.06 21.31 -18.96
C ALA A 371 -16.63 20.87 -19.34
N TRP A 372 -16.42 19.58 -19.59
CA TRP A 372 -15.12 19.04 -19.96
C TRP A 372 -14.78 19.35 -21.41
N GLU A 373 -15.76 19.29 -22.32
CA GLU A 373 -15.61 19.74 -23.70
C GLU A 373 -15.21 21.22 -23.77
N ARG A 374 -15.89 22.08 -22.99
CA ARG A 374 -15.57 23.51 -22.90
C ARG A 374 -14.17 23.76 -22.34
N ASN A 375 -13.78 23.08 -21.27
CA ASN A 375 -12.45 23.25 -20.68
C ASN A 375 -11.34 22.76 -21.61
N ASN A 376 -11.56 21.65 -22.32
CA ASN A 376 -10.60 21.14 -23.29
C ASN A 376 -10.45 22.10 -24.49
N ALA A 377 -11.56 22.63 -25.00
CA ALA A 377 -11.55 23.67 -26.03
C ALA A 377 -10.80 24.94 -25.57
N ASN A 378 -11.01 25.39 -24.33
CA ASN A 378 -10.30 26.55 -23.79
C ASN A 378 -8.79 26.31 -23.67
N ARG A 379 -8.37 25.12 -23.23
CA ARG A 379 -6.94 24.74 -23.16
C ARG A 379 -6.30 24.67 -24.55
N GLU A 380 -7.04 24.20 -25.54
CA GLU A 380 -6.59 24.17 -26.92
C GLU A 380 -6.40 25.58 -27.48
N VAL A 381 -7.37 26.47 -27.25
CA VAL A 381 -7.26 27.89 -27.66
C VAL A 381 -6.07 28.58 -26.99
N ASP A 382 -5.88 28.37 -25.69
CA ASP A 382 -4.73 28.92 -24.94
C ASP A 382 -3.39 28.40 -25.49
N ALA A 383 -3.25 27.09 -25.69
CA ALA A 383 -2.03 26.49 -26.21
C ALA A 383 -1.68 27.05 -27.61
N ARG A 384 -2.67 27.14 -28.50
CA ARG A 384 -2.48 27.70 -29.85
C ARG A 384 -2.11 29.18 -29.81
N LYS A 385 -2.66 29.95 -28.85
CA LYS A 385 -2.32 31.36 -28.65
C LYS A 385 -0.86 31.52 -28.20
N ARG A 386 -0.42 30.79 -27.17
CA ARG A 386 0.96 30.85 -26.66
C ARG A 386 2.00 30.42 -27.70
N ILE A 387 1.68 29.40 -28.50
CA ILE A 387 2.55 28.97 -29.60
C ILE A 387 2.69 30.09 -30.64
N ARG A 388 1.59 30.77 -31.00
CA ARG A 388 1.63 31.88 -31.96
C ARG A 388 2.45 33.06 -31.46
N GLU A 389 2.21 33.49 -30.22
CA GLU A 389 2.96 34.59 -29.59
C GLU A 389 4.46 34.27 -29.49
N ALA A 390 4.81 33.02 -29.14
CA ALA A 390 6.20 32.58 -29.11
C ALA A 390 6.88 32.65 -30.48
N ILE A 391 6.18 32.26 -31.55
CA ILE A 391 6.70 32.35 -32.91
C ILE A 391 6.86 33.81 -33.33
N GLU A 392 5.89 34.68 -33.03
CA GLU A 392 5.97 36.11 -33.38
C GLU A 392 7.18 36.77 -32.73
N ILE A 393 7.46 36.47 -31.46
CA ILE A 393 8.65 36.97 -30.75
C ILE A 393 9.94 36.45 -31.40
N LEU A 394 10.00 35.16 -31.72
CA LEU A 394 11.20 34.54 -32.33
C LEU A 394 11.42 34.95 -33.79
N VAL A 395 10.35 35.28 -34.52
CA VAL A 395 10.43 35.83 -35.87
C VAL A 395 10.85 37.30 -35.81
N ALA A 396 10.36 38.06 -34.82
CA ALA A 396 10.72 39.47 -34.63
C ALA A 396 12.17 39.65 -34.18
N SER A 397 12.77 38.68 -33.48
CA SER A 397 14.19 38.73 -33.12
C SER A 397 15.12 38.54 -34.33
N GLY A 398 14.62 37.99 -35.44
CA GLY A 398 15.36 37.84 -36.69
C GLY A 398 16.46 36.76 -36.68
N GLU A 399 16.63 36.03 -35.57
CA GLU A 399 17.63 34.96 -35.42
C GLU A 399 17.10 33.60 -35.85
N LYS A 400 18.00 32.63 -36.11
CA LYS A 400 17.60 31.23 -36.33
C LYS A 400 17.12 30.64 -35.01
N PHE A 401 15.92 30.08 -35.02
CA PHE A 401 15.35 29.41 -33.85
C PHE A 401 14.92 27.99 -34.19
N THR A 402 15.02 27.11 -33.20
CA THR A 402 14.66 25.70 -33.29
C THR A 402 13.29 25.44 -32.67
N VAL A 403 12.76 24.25 -32.91
CA VAL A 403 11.54 23.73 -32.25
C VAL A 403 11.68 23.72 -30.71
N ARG A 404 12.91 23.59 -30.18
CA ARG A 404 13.17 23.65 -28.73
C ARG A 404 13.05 25.07 -28.18
N ASP A 405 13.34 26.08 -28.99
CA ASP A 405 13.25 27.49 -28.60
C ASP A 405 11.80 27.95 -28.59
N ILE A 406 11.00 27.52 -29.59
CA ILE A 406 9.53 27.73 -29.58
C ILE A 406 8.92 27.11 -28.32
N ARG A 407 9.35 25.89 -27.95
CA ARG A 407 8.90 25.24 -26.71
C ARG A 407 9.28 26.05 -25.46
N GLY A 408 10.53 26.51 -25.40
CA GLY A 408 11.04 27.32 -24.28
C GLY A 408 10.24 28.61 -24.12
N GLN A 409 9.95 29.28 -25.23
CA GLN A 409 9.23 30.54 -25.26
C GLN A 409 7.71 30.39 -25.02
N ALA A 410 7.08 29.35 -25.58
CA ALA A 410 5.64 29.10 -25.43
C ALA A 410 5.26 28.48 -24.07
N GLY A 411 6.23 27.90 -23.36
CA GLY A 411 6.01 27.22 -22.08
C GLY A 411 5.06 26.02 -22.20
N CYS A 412 5.13 25.26 -23.30
CA CYS A 412 4.30 24.07 -23.54
C CYS A 412 5.15 22.79 -23.66
N SER A 413 4.50 21.62 -23.63
CA SER A 413 5.21 20.35 -23.87
C SER A 413 5.51 20.14 -25.36
N MET A 414 6.47 19.26 -25.69
CA MET A 414 6.75 18.87 -27.08
C MET A 414 5.51 18.24 -27.75
N GLU A 415 4.73 17.47 -27.01
CA GLU A 415 3.52 16.81 -27.51
C GLU A 415 2.45 17.82 -27.95
N THR A 416 2.24 18.88 -27.16
CA THR A 416 1.33 19.98 -27.50
C THR A 416 1.81 20.73 -28.75
N LEU A 417 3.12 20.93 -28.88
CA LEU A 417 3.72 21.57 -30.05
C LEU A 417 3.52 20.73 -31.31
N TYR A 418 3.73 19.41 -31.25
CA TYR A 418 3.49 18.51 -32.38
C TYR A 418 2.01 18.40 -32.76
N ARG A 419 1.10 18.42 -31.78
CA ARG A 419 -0.34 18.43 -32.04
C ARG A 419 -0.80 19.68 -32.80
N HIS A 420 -0.10 20.79 -32.62
CA HIS A 420 -0.38 22.08 -33.28
C HIS A 420 0.72 22.45 -34.29
N ALA A 421 1.24 21.45 -35.00
CA ALA A 421 2.26 21.59 -36.03
C ALA A 421 1.87 22.54 -37.18
N ASP A 422 0.57 22.63 -37.46
CA ASP A 422 -0.03 23.55 -38.42
C ASP A 422 0.35 25.02 -38.17
N ILE A 423 0.61 25.39 -36.92
CA ILE A 423 0.90 26.79 -36.53
C ILE A 423 2.37 27.14 -36.75
N TRP A 424 3.30 26.23 -36.52
CA TRP A 424 4.74 26.59 -36.44
C TRP A 424 5.59 26.05 -37.59
N GLN A 425 5.19 24.98 -38.27
CA GLN A 425 6.03 24.37 -39.32
C GLN A 425 6.31 25.32 -40.48
N LEU A 426 5.30 26.05 -40.96
CA LEU A 426 5.45 26.99 -42.07
C LEU A 426 6.37 28.16 -41.72
N PHE A 427 6.21 28.75 -40.53
CA PHE A 427 7.02 29.87 -40.07
C PHE A 427 8.47 29.46 -39.77
N HIS A 428 8.68 28.29 -39.17
CA HIS A 428 10.00 27.73 -38.93
C HIS A 428 10.76 27.46 -40.24
N LEU A 429 10.07 26.99 -41.29
CA LEU A 429 10.66 26.79 -42.61
C LEU A 429 10.99 28.13 -43.29
N GLN A 430 10.08 29.09 -43.27
CA GLN A 430 10.28 30.41 -43.88
C GLN A 430 11.40 31.24 -43.20
N ALA A 431 11.45 31.24 -41.86
CA ALA A 431 12.49 31.96 -41.11
C ALA A 431 13.88 31.39 -41.34
N ASN A 432 13.99 30.06 -41.46
CA ASN A 432 15.27 29.39 -41.73
C ASN A 432 15.69 29.44 -43.21
N GLN A 433 14.75 29.54 -44.16
CA GLN A 433 15.04 29.73 -45.59
C GLN A 433 15.62 31.13 -45.90
N LYS A 434 15.13 32.19 -45.25
CA LYS A 434 15.66 33.56 -45.43
C LYS A 434 17.14 33.68 -45.08
N HIS A 435 17.65 32.85 -44.18
CA HIS A 435 19.05 32.83 -43.76
C HIS A 435 19.96 31.91 -44.59
N LEU A 436 19.41 31.11 -45.53
CA LEU A 436 20.20 30.31 -46.48
C LEU A 436 20.61 31.13 -47.72
N ALA A 437 19.91 32.22 -48.02
CA ALA A 437 20.21 33.09 -49.17
C ALA A 437 21.31 34.15 -48.89
N VAL A 438 21.75 34.30 -47.64
CA VAL A 438 22.64 35.40 -47.20
C VAL A 438 24.08 34.95 -46.95
N VAL A 439 24.40 33.65 -47.02
CA VAL A 439 25.76 33.16 -46.77
C VAL A 439 26.36 32.62 -48.06
N THR A 440 26.79 33.55 -48.91
CA THR A 440 27.90 33.31 -49.82
C THR A 440 28.99 34.33 -49.49
N ASP A 441 30.19 33.79 -49.30
CA ASP A 441 31.49 34.44 -49.23
C ASP A 441 32.10 34.78 -47.85
N GLU A 442 33.38 34.43 -47.80
CA GLU A 442 34.46 34.93 -46.92
C GLU A 442 34.84 34.14 -45.65
N TYR A 443 35.57 33.07 -45.96
CA TYR A 443 36.86 32.63 -45.40
C TYR A 443 37.70 33.61 -44.53
N ASN A 444 38.39 33.02 -43.53
CA ASN A 444 39.64 33.40 -42.83
C ASN A 444 39.69 34.34 -41.60
N GLY A 445 40.51 33.92 -40.62
CA GLY A 445 41.26 34.79 -39.67
C GLY A 445 41.02 34.49 -38.18
N VAL A 446 41.78 33.65 -37.48
CA VAL A 446 43.08 33.92 -36.80
C VAL A 446 42.97 34.75 -35.49
N VAL A 447 43.24 34.05 -34.37
CA VAL A 447 44.06 34.46 -33.18
C VAL A 447 43.46 35.32 -32.03
N GLY A 448 43.50 34.73 -30.82
CA GLY A 448 44.34 35.24 -29.70
C GLY A 448 43.69 35.96 -28.51
N GLY A 449 44.15 35.62 -27.29
CA GLY A 449 44.17 36.50 -26.08
C GLY A 449 43.28 36.03 -24.91
N CYS A 450 43.74 35.27 -23.90
CA CYS A 450 44.57 35.55 -22.71
C CYS A 450 43.87 36.26 -21.50
N SER A 451 44.01 35.63 -20.31
CA SER A 451 44.12 36.22 -18.94
C SER A 451 42.84 36.80 -18.26
N GLN A 452 42.63 36.81 -16.92
CA GLN A 452 43.47 36.58 -15.74
C GLN A 452 42.61 36.41 -14.45
N GLU A 453 43.23 35.87 -13.40
CA GLU A 453 42.78 35.75 -12.00
C GLU A 453 42.64 37.09 -11.25
N THR A 454 41.92 37.09 -10.12
CA THR A 454 42.14 37.80 -8.82
C THR A 454 40.80 37.88 -8.06
N ALA A 455 40.64 37.96 -6.75
CA ALA A 455 41.39 37.65 -5.52
C ALA A 455 40.36 37.76 -4.36
N ALA A 456 40.72 37.30 -3.16
CA ALA A 456 39.82 37.11 -2.00
C ALA A 456 39.61 38.34 -1.06
N CYS A 457 38.64 38.14 -0.14
CA CYS A 457 38.38 38.78 1.19
C CYS A 457 37.55 40.10 1.22
N PRO A 458 36.83 40.46 2.33
CA PRO A 458 36.94 39.97 3.72
C PRO A 458 35.62 39.68 4.51
N LEU A 459 35.77 39.20 5.76
CA LEU A 459 34.75 38.99 6.80
C LEU A 459 34.08 40.30 7.29
N PRO A 460 32.84 40.21 7.81
CA PRO A 460 32.43 41.08 8.91
C PRO A 460 31.73 40.36 10.08
N THR A 461 32.15 40.74 11.28
CA THR A 461 31.48 40.57 12.58
C THR A 461 30.45 41.68 12.80
N HIS A 462 29.17 41.36 13.00
CA HIS A 462 28.33 41.84 14.12
C HIS A 462 26.97 41.11 14.13
N LEU A 463 26.48 40.76 15.31
CA LEU A 463 25.15 40.17 15.50
C LEU A 463 24.07 41.23 15.27
N ASP A 464 23.23 41.01 14.26
CA ASP A 464 21.82 41.45 14.23
C ASP A 464 21.02 40.46 13.36
N MET A 465 19.87 40.00 13.84
CA MET A 465 19.08 38.97 13.15
C MET A 465 18.50 39.52 11.84
N PRO A 466 18.76 38.92 10.67
CA PRO A 466 18.28 39.44 9.39
C PRO A 466 16.75 39.35 9.26
N ALA A 467 16.11 40.38 8.71
CA ALA A 467 14.66 40.44 8.48
C ALA A 467 14.09 39.20 7.74
N GLY A 468 14.86 38.60 6.84
CA GLY A 468 14.48 37.36 6.14
C GLY A 468 14.30 36.14 7.06
N ARG A 469 15.01 36.09 8.20
CA ARG A 469 14.89 35.01 9.19
C ARG A 469 13.62 35.12 10.04
N LEU A 470 13.15 36.34 10.28
CA LEU A 470 11.85 36.60 10.93
C LEU A 470 10.68 36.24 10.00
N ALA A 471 10.75 36.63 8.72
CA ALA A 471 9.77 36.23 7.72
C ALA A 471 9.71 34.70 7.54
N ALA A 472 10.87 34.04 7.52
CA ALA A 472 10.93 32.57 7.44
C ALA A 472 10.30 31.88 8.66
N ARG A 473 10.49 32.43 9.88
CA ARG A 473 9.83 31.90 11.09
C ARG A 473 8.31 32.05 11.04
N GLN A 474 7.81 33.21 10.59
CA GLN A 474 6.37 33.44 10.43
C GLN A 474 5.74 32.47 9.42
N ILE A 475 6.42 32.21 8.30
CA ILE A 475 5.98 31.23 7.29
C ILE A 475 5.98 29.81 7.88
N VAL A 476 7.00 29.44 8.66
CA VAL A 476 7.08 28.12 9.32
C VAL A 476 5.97 27.94 10.35
N ASP A 477 5.69 28.96 11.16
CA ASP A 477 4.59 28.93 12.13
C ASP A 477 3.22 28.88 11.42
N GLU A 478 3.03 29.59 10.31
CA GLU A 478 1.81 29.51 9.51
C GLU A 478 1.62 28.11 8.88
N LEU A 479 2.69 27.50 8.36
CA LEU A 479 2.68 26.14 7.82
C LEU A 479 2.40 25.10 8.91
N ARG A 480 2.97 25.28 10.11
CA ARG A 480 2.68 24.44 11.29
C ARG A 480 1.21 24.53 11.66
N MET A 481 0.63 25.73 11.70
CA MET A 481 -0.78 25.95 12.04
C MET A 481 -1.73 25.36 10.98
N ARG A 482 -1.36 25.42 9.69
CA ARG A 482 -2.11 24.75 8.60
C ARG A 482 -2.06 23.22 8.74
N THR A 483 -0.89 22.66 9.04
CA THR A 483 -0.71 21.22 9.22
C THR A 483 -1.50 20.69 10.43
N GLU A 484 -1.52 21.45 11.53
CA GLU A 484 -2.30 21.13 12.74
C GLU A 484 -3.81 21.16 12.46
N ARG A 485 -4.27 22.13 11.66
CA ARG A 485 -5.66 22.23 11.21
C ARG A 485 -6.05 21.05 10.31
N ASP A 486 -5.19 20.67 9.38
CA ASP A 486 -5.41 19.52 8.50
C ASP A 486 -5.44 18.20 9.28
N LYS A 487 -4.59 18.04 10.29
CA LYS A 487 -4.59 16.88 11.20
C LYS A 487 -5.90 16.77 11.98
N ARG A 488 -6.40 17.88 12.54
CA ARG A 488 -7.69 17.92 13.24
C ARG A 488 -8.85 17.61 12.30
N ASN A 489 -8.83 18.16 11.09
CA ASN A 489 -9.85 17.89 10.07
C ASN A 489 -9.87 16.40 9.64
N ARG A 490 -8.70 15.78 9.45
CA ARG A 490 -8.59 14.35 9.12
C ARG A 490 -9.07 13.44 10.25
N GLN A 491 -8.74 13.75 11.50
CA GLN A 491 -9.23 13.00 12.66
C GLN A 491 -10.76 13.10 12.80
N LYS A 492 -11.32 14.29 12.59
CA LYS A 492 -12.77 14.50 12.59
C LYS A 492 -13.46 13.72 11.45
N GLN A 493 -12.89 13.74 10.24
CA GLN A 493 -13.38 12.95 9.11
C GLN A 493 -13.29 11.44 9.35
N ALA A 494 -12.20 10.94 9.93
CA ALA A 494 -12.03 9.50 10.22
C ALA A 494 -13.03 9.00 11.26
N ARG A 495 -13.31 9.80 12.30
CA ARG A 495 -14.34 9.52 13.29
C ARG A 495 -15.73 9.50 12.65
N GLN A 496 -16.05 10.51 11.86
CA GLN A 496 -17.31 10.58 11.11
C GLN A 496 -17.47 9.38 10.16
N LEU A 497 -16.42 8.97 9.44
CA LEU A 497 -16.47 7.81 8.54
C LEU A 497 -16.70 6.49 9.29
N ARG A 498 -16.17 6.34 10.50
CA ARG A 498 -16.38 5.15 11.34
C ARG A 498 -17.80 5.10 11.90
N GLU A 499 -18.29 6.23 12.42
CA GLU A 499 -19.67 6.39 12.89
C GLU A 499 -20.65 6.13 11.73
N VAL A 500 -20.41 6.72 10.55
CA VAL A 500 -21.20 6.46 9.33
C VAL A 500 -21.15 4.99 8.93
N ARG A 501 -19.98 4.32 8.93
CA ARG A 501 -19.89 2.89 8.57
C ARG A 501 -20.66 1.99 9.53
N PHE A 502 -20.59 2.26 10.82
CA PHE A 502 -21.35 1.52 11.84
C PHE A 502 -22.86 1.75 11.67
N GLU A 503 -23.29 3.01 11.51
CA GLU A 503 -24.69 3.37 11.25
C GLU A 503 -25.20 2.75 9.94
N THR A 504 -24.36 2.69 8.90
CA THR A 504 -24.70 2.09 7.60
C THR A 504 -24.87 0.59 7.72
N TRP A 505 -23.98 -0.10 8.45
CA TRP A 505 -24.09 -1.53 8.71
C TRP A 505 -25.38 -1.83 9.50
N ALA A 506 -25.62 -1.13 10.60
CA ALA A 506 -26.78 -1.35 11.46
C ALA A 506 -28.11 -1.06 10.71
N SER A 507 -28.15 0.02 9.93
CA SER A 507 -29.31 0.37 9.11
C SER A 507 -29.60 -0.70 8.05
N LYS A 508 -28.56 -1.26 7.42
CA LYS A 508 -28.73 -2.30 6.40
C LYS A 508 -29.18 -3.63 6.97
N VAL A 509 -28.67 -4.03 8.13
CA VAL A 509 -29.13 -5.23 8.84
C VAL A 509 -30.58 -5.05 9.30
N SER A 510 -30.95 -3.86 9.75
CA SER A 510 -32.33 -3.51 10.12
C SER A 510 -33.27 -3.53 8.91
N GLU A 511 -32.87 -2.95 7.77
CA GLU A 511 -33.62 -2.96 6.52
C GLU A 511 -33.85 -4.39 6.00
N LEU A 512 -32.79 -5.22 5.99
CA LEU A 512 -32.86 -6.62 5.58
C LEU A 512 -33.78 -7.46 6.46
N THR A 513 -33.95 -7.07 7.73
CA THR A 513 -34.78 -7.80 8.69
C THR A 513 -36.03 -7.06 9.13
N ALA A 514 -36.45 -6.04 8.36
CA ALA A 514 -37.61 -5.21 8.66
C ALA A 514 -38.94 -5.97 8.50
N SER A 515 -38.98 -6.95 7.60
CA SER A 515 -40.14 -7.82 7.40
C SER A 515 -39.91 -9.17 8.07
N PRO A 516 -40.93 -9.75 8.72
CA PRO A 516 -40.80 -11.08 9.30
C PRO A 516 -40.59 -12.13 8.20
N PRO A 517 -39.86 -13.23 8.47
CA PRO A 517 -39.60 -14.30 7.51
C PRO A 517 -40.89 -14.83 6.84
N SER A 518 -41.96 -14.97 7.62
CA SER A 518 -43.28 -15.45 7.18
C SER A 518 -43.95 -14.57 6.12
N ALA A 519 -43.61 -13.28 6.02
CA ALA A 519 -44.20 -12.34 5.07
C ALA A 519 -43.41 -12.21 3.75
N LEU A 520 -42.21 -12.77 3.67
CA LEU A 520 -41.34 -12.67 2.50
C LEU A 520 -41.61 -13.82 1.52
N GLU A 521 -41.51 -13.59 0.22
CA GLU A 521 -41.51 -14.67 -0.78
C GLU A 521 -40.24 -15.53 -0.69
N THR A 522 -40.31 -16.81 -1.06
CA THR A 522 -39.20 -17.78 -0.94
C THR A 522 -37.90 -17.30 -1.61
N LYS A 523 -37.99 -16.65 -2.78
CA LYS A 523 -36.82 -16.07 -3.47
C LYS A 523 -36.18 -14.94 -2.67
N ARG A 524 -37.00 -14.09 -2.05
CA ARG A 524 -36.53 -12.97 -1.23
C ARG A 524 -35.94 -13.44 0.10
N LEU A 525 -36.51 -14.49 0.67
CA LEU A 525 -36.04 -15.12 1.91
C LEU A 525 -34.63 -15.70 1.74
N LEU A 526 -34.36 -16.38 0.61
CA LEU A 526 -33.03 -16.85 0.23
C LEU A 526 -32.02 -15.70 0.07
N ALA A 527 -32.41 -14.62 -0.60
CA ALA A 527 -31.56 -13.45 -0.79
C ALA A 527 -31.22 -12.76 0.55
N VAL A 528 -32.16 -12.72 1.50
CA VAL A 528 -31.91 -12.17 2.84
C VAL A 528 -30.94 -13.05 3.64
N ILE A 529 -31.04 -14.38 3.57
CA ILE A 529 -30.11 -15.30 4.22
C ILE A 529 -28.67 -15.10 3.71
N ASP A 530 -28.50 -15.01 2.40
CA ASP A 530 -27.18 -14.80 1.78
C ASP A 530 -26.61 -13.43 2.16
N ALA A 531 -27.44 -12.38 2.12
CA ALA A 531 -27.05 -11.03 2.52
C ALA A 531 -26.66 -10.96 4.01
N LEU A 532 -27.41 -11.60 4.89
CA LEU A 532 -27.08 -11.66 6.32
C LEU A 532 -25.80 -12.46 6.59
N GLY A 533 -25.57 -13.56 5.87
CA GLY A 533 -24.32 -14.33 5.94
C GLY A 533 -23.09 -13.51 5.55
N PHE A 534 -23.27 -12.56 4.62
CA PHE A 534 -22.26 -11.58 4.28
C PHE A 534 -22.06 -10.52 5.39
N TYR A 535 -23.14 -9.96 5.96
CA TYR A 535 -23.05 -8.98 7.07
C TYR A 535 -22.49 -9.57 8.37
N LEU A 536 -22.65 -10.88 8.56
CA LEU A 536 -22.05 -11.64 9.66
C LEU A 536 -20.52 -11.59 9.62
N GLY A 537 -19.91 -11.68 8.43
CA GLY A 537 -18.46 -11.55 8.26
C GLY A 537 -17.94 -10.12 8.45
N LEU A 538 -18.85 -9.15 8.60
CA LEU A 538 -18.56 -7.72 8.78
C LEU A 538 -19.03 -7.18 10.13
N SER A 539 -19.44 -8.05 11.06
CA SER A 539 -19.94 -7.66 12.37
C SER A 539 -18.93 -6.75 13.09
N PRO A 540 -19.32 -5.53 13.51
CA PRO A 540 -18.43 -4.57 14.18
C PRO A 540 -17.98 -5.04 15.56
N THR A 541 -18.80 -5.88 16.20
CA THR A 541 -18.59 -6.42 17.55
C THR A 541 -19.00 -7.90 17.60
N GLU A 542 -18.57 -8.61 18.63
CA GLU A 542 -18.95 -10.01 18.87
C GLU A 542 -20.45 -10.15 19.18
N ASP A 543 -21.04 -9.19 19.89
CA ASP A 543 -22.49 -9.17 20.19
C ASP A 543 -23.33 -9.06 18.91
N ASP A 544 -22.88 -8.24 17.95
CA ASP A 544 -23.48 -8.09 16.62
C ASP A 544 -23.42 -9.39 15.81
N GLU A 545 -22.31 -10.14 15.93
CA GLU A 545 -22.12 -11.44 15.30
C GLU A 545 -23.13 -12.47 15.82
N VAL A 546 -23.29 -12.56 17.15
CA VAL A 546 -24.26 -13.46 17.79
C VAL A 546 -25.68 -13.12 17.35
N MET A 547 -26.03 -11.84 17.32
CA MET A 547 -27.35 -11.37 16.90
C MET A 547 -27.68 -11.73 15.44
N ILE A 548 -26.72 -11.57 14.52
CA ILE A 548 -26.92 -11.94 13.10
C ILE A 548 -27.00 -13.45 12.93
N ARG A 549 -26.19 -14.25 13.63
CA ARG A 549 -26.27 -15.72 13.57
C ARG A 549 -27.65 -16.23 13.96
N GLN A 550 -28.25 -15.65 15.00
CA GLN A 550 -29.60 -15.98 15.43
C GLN A 550 -30.64 -15.63 14.36
N LYS A 551 -30.56 -14.42 13.76
CA LYS A 551 -31.45 -14.02 12.66
C LYS A 551 -31.32 -14.96 11.46
N ILE A 552 -30.10 -15.29 11.02
CA ILE A 552 -29.87 -16.22 9.90
C ILE A 552 -30.55 -17.56 10.18
N GLN A 553 -30.45 -18.07 11.41
CA GLN A 553 -31.08 -19.33 11.78
C GLN A 553 -32.61 -19.26 11.66
N THR A 554 -33.24 -18.21 12.18
CA THR A 554 -34.70 -18.03 12.07
C THR A 554 -35.19 -18.02 10.61
N TYR A 555 -34.45 -17.38 9.70
CA TYR A 555 -34.82 -17.34 8.29
C TYR A 555 -34.59 -18.70 7.60
N ARG A 556 -33.56 -19.46 8.01
CA ARG A 556 -33.34 -20.82 7.51
C ARG A 556 -34.43 -21.79 7.97
N ASP A 557 -34.91 -21.65 9.20
CA ASP A 557 -35.99 -22.48 9.74
C ASP A 557 -37.31 -22.24 8.98
N GLU A 558 -37.65 -20.98 8.69
CA GLU A 558 -38.80 -20.62 7.86
C GLU A 558 -38.68 -21.15 6.42
N LEU A 559 -37.47 -21.10 5.84
CA LEU A 559 -37.22 -21.67 4.52
C LEU A 559 -37.49 -23.18 4.51
N ALA A 560 -36.96 -23.89 5.51
CA ALA A 560 -37.12 -25.34 5.64
C ALA A 560 -38.59 -25.75 5.78
N LEU A 561 -39.39 -24.95 6.50
CA LEU A 561 -40.82 -25.17 6.69
C LEU A 561 -41.64 -25.04 5.39
N ARG A 562 -41.12 -24.31 4.39
CA ARG A 562 -41.76 -24.12 3.07
C ARG A 562 -41.31 -25.12 2.03
N THR A 563 -40.12 -25.69 2.17
CA THR A 563 -39.61 -26.77 1.30
C THR A 563 -40.06 -28.15 1.75
N ALA A 564 -40.42 -28.33 3.03
CA ALA A 564 -41.13 -29.52 3.50
C ALA A 564 -42.61 -29.44 3.09
N GLY A 565 -43.00 -30.16 2.04
CA GLY A 565 -44.42 -30.33 1.66
C GLY A 565 -45.22 -31.05 2.77
N PRO A 566 -46.57 -31.04 2.70
CA PRO A 566 -47.41 -31.59 3.77
C PRO A 566 -47.11 -33.08 3.96
N GLU A 567 -46.91 -33.50 5.21
CA GLU A 567 -46.89 -34.90 5.58
C GLU A 567 -48.24 -35.51 5.18
N THR A 568 -48.21 -36.41 4.19
CA THR A 568 -49.35 -37.22 3.81
C THR A 568 -49.70 -38.17 4.96
N GLY A 569 -50.74 -37.82 5.71
CA GLY A 569 -51.49 -38.75 6.56
C GLY A 569 -52.35 -39.70 5.74
#